data_AF-A0A2Z6RYJ1-F1
#
_entry.id   AF-A0A2Z6RYJ1-F1
#
_cell.length_a   1.000
_cell.length_b   1.000
_cell.length_c   1.000
_cell.angle_alpha   90.00
_cell.angle_beta   90.00
_cell.angle_gamma   90.00
#
_symmetry.space_group_name_H-M   'P 1'
#
loop_
_entity.id
_entity.type
_entity.pdbx_description
1 polymer ?
#
loop_
_entity_poly.entity_id
_entity_poly.type
_entity_poly.pdbx_seq_one_letter_code
_entity_poly.pdbx_strand_id
1 'polypeptide(L)'
;MYRPKGYNNNNYGDQQLWIKVDLREIRFYPSRDIIRKFQCRQIELLFKYTTHNIAINFIEGREVHEIRIPLDQITRFRIIQNKHIEFEFCKDFKRIYFVHYKNNQNSHIAHKSQQDPTSGCMKDATRLMLTPCDKVHPMTIFMFEIGIKKWAPRLIESENHKDEIQIHEDLIIEDSPSIASEYLMTCNFMDFTRDIRLPAEITFADLLNEVNRKLDCDINTFKYKINDEEMITVENDGDWNIAKMNLKEQKISCFDIYIVE
;
A
#
# COMPACT_ATOMS: atom_id res chain seq x y z
N MET A 1 27.80 21.78 -39.96
CA MET A 1 27.76 20.38 -39.48
C MET A 1 27.05 20.35 -38.14
N TYR A 2 25.77 19.98 -38.13
CA TYR A 2 24.98 19.78 -36.92
C TYR A 2 25.29 18.39 -36.36
N ARG A 3 25.78 18.31 -35.11
CA ARG A 3 25.84 17.05 -34.34
C ARG A 3 24.49 16.87 -33.63
N PRO A 4 23.80 15.72 -33.78
CA PRO A 4 22.59 15.46 -33.00
C PRO A 4 22.98 15.27 -31.53
N LYS A 5 22.27 15.96 -30.63
CA LYS A 5 22.29 15.65 -29.20
C LYS A 5 21.69 14.27 -29.02
N GLY A 6 22.46 13.36 -28.42
CA GLY A 6 21.99 12.03 -28.05
C GLY A 6 20.76 12.16 -27.16
N TYR A 7 19.75 11.35 -27.47
CA TYR A 7 18.56 11.17 -26.66
C TYR A 7 18.99 10.84 -25.23
N ASN A 8 18.54 11.67 -24.28
CA ASN A 8 18.57 11.33 -22.87
C ASN A 8 17.79 10.02 -22.70
N ASN A 9 18.48 8.97 -22.25
CA ASN A 9 17.82 7.86 -21.57
C ASN A 9 17.06 8.45 -20.39
N ASN A 10 15.75 8.57 -20.54
CA ASN A 10 14.86 8.76 -19.41
C ASN A 10 14.99 7.52 -18.52
N ASN A 11 15.91 7.59 -17.57
CA ASN A 11 15.87 6.74 -16.38
C ASN A 11 14.51 6.99 -15.75
N TYR A 12 13.60 6.04 -15.95
CA TYR A 12 12.40 5.88 -15.17
C TYR A 12 12.78 6.03 -13.69
N GLY A 13 12.40 7.15 -13.09
CA GLY A 13 12.53 7.38 -11.67
C GLY A 13 11.81 6.25 -10.94
N ASP A 14 12.50 5.66 -9.97
CA ASP A 14 12.08 4.51 -9.18
C ASP A 14 10.69 4.70 -8.57
N GLN A 15 9.65 4.21 -9.23
CA GLN A 15 8.36 3.95 -8.59
C GLN A 15 8.64 2.98 -7.43
N GLN A 16 8.31 3.35 -6.20
CA GLN A 16 8.46 2.44 -5.06
C GLN A 16 7.48 1.28 -5.24
N LEU A 17 7.99 0.15 -5.77
CA LEU A 17 7.24 -1.10 -6.02
C LEU A 17 6.92 -1.87 -4.72
N TRP A 18 6.80 -1.15 -3.60
CA TRP A 18 6.54 -1.73 -2.29
C TRP A 18 5.85 -0.73 -1.36
N ILE A 19 5.03 -1.24 -0.43
CA ILE A 19 4.61 -0.49 0.77
C ILE A 19 5.48 -0.89 1.93
N LYS A 20 5.85 0.08 2.76
CA LYS A 20 6.66 -0.13 3.96
C LYS A 20 5.95 0.34 5.22
N VAL A 21 6.07 -0.48 6.26
CA VAL A 21 5.61 -0.21 7.61
C VAL A 21 6.82 -0.26 8.55
N ASP A 22 7.16 0.85 9.20
CA ASP A 22 8.21 0.85 10.23
C ASP A 22 7.68 0.11 11.48
N LEU A 23 8.44 -0.86 11.98
CA LEU A 23 8.04 -1.70 13.11
C LEU A 23 8.78 -1.33 14.39
N ARG A 24 8.04 -1.33 15.51
CA ARG A 24 8.57 -1.24 16.88
C ARG A 24 8.90 -2.62 17.46
N GLU A 25 8.05 -3.61 17.18
CA GLU A 25 8.17 -4.94 17.77
C GLU A 25 7.76 -6.03 16.77
N ILE A 26 8.49 -7.14 16.81
CA ILE A 26 8.10 -8.42 16.24
C ILE A 26 8.03 -9.43 17.37
N ARG A 27 6.91 -10.13 17.48
CA ARG A 27 6.74 -11.25 18.40
C ARG A 27 6.55 -12.55 17.62
N PHE A 28 7.32 -13.55 18.00
CA PHE A 28 7.39 -14.85 17.34
C PHE A 28 6.56 -15.87 18.11
N TYR A 29 5.77 -16.69 17.42
CA TYR A 29 5.01 -17.79 18.02
C TYR A 29 5.44 -19.11 17.39
N PRO A 30 5.53 -20.20 18.17
CA PRO A 30 5.04 -20.33 19.55
C PRO A 30 6.03 -19.89 20.64
N SER A 31 7.30 -19.59 20.32
CA SER A 31 8.34 -19.33 21.33
C SER A 31 8.05 -18.13 22.24
N ARG A 32 7.27 -17.17 21.75
CA ARG A 32 6.99 -15.86 22.39
C ARG A 32 8.21 -14.97 22.53
N ASP A 33 9.28 -15.26 21.80
CA ASP A 33 10.42 -14.37 21.70
C ASP A 33 9.99 -13.03 21.10
N ILE A 34 10.69 -11.98 21.49
CA ILE A 34 10.37 -10.60 21.10
C ILE A 34 11.65 -9.94 20.62
N ILE A 35 11.60 -9.40 19.40
CA ILE A 35 12.59 -8.43 18.95
C ILE A 35 11.93 -7.06 18.96
N ARG A 36 12.45 -6.16 19.80
CA ARG A 36 11.96 -4.80 19.96
C ARG A 36 13.06 -3.80 19.66
N LYS A 37 12.71 -2.74 18.93
CA LYS A 37 13.57 -1.59 18.66
C LYS A 37 12.82 -0.32 19.05
N PHE A 38 13.52 0.62 19.66
CA PHE A 38 12.90 1.81 20.26
C PHE A 38 12.81 2.99 19.28
N GLN A 39 13.51 2.93 18.15
CA GLN A 39 13.49 3.96 17.12
C GLN A 39 12.87 3.43 15.82
N CYS A 40 12.11 4.28 15.13
CA CYS A 40 11.64 4.00 13.77
C CYS A 40 12.83 3.75 12.82
N ARG A 41 12.59 3.04 11.72
CA ARG A 41 13.61 2.72 10.69
C ARG A 41 14.74 1.79 11.18
N GLN A 42 14.52 1.04 12.25
CA GLN A 42 15.42 -0.04 12.70
C GLN A 42 14.89 -1.43 12.30
N ILE A 43 13.56 -1.57 12.24
CA ILE A 43 12.88 -2.75 11.69
C ILE A 43 11.82 -2.24 10.72
N GLU A 44 11.74 -2.83 9.55
CA GLU A 44 10.75 -2.45 8.53
C GLU A 44 10.08 -3.71 7.97
N LEU A 45 8.76 -3.67 7.82
CA LEU A 45 7.99 -4.64 7.04
C LEU A 45 7.74 -4.04 5.66
N LEU A 46 8.11 -4.74 4.61
CA LEU A 46 7.85 -4.36 3.24
C LEU A 46 6.93 -5.39 2.59
N PHE A 47 5.97 -4.92 1.81
CA PHE A 47 5.27 -5.76 0.86
C PHE A 47 5.75 -5.42 -0.55
N LYS A 48 6.45 -6.37 -1.20
CA LYS A 48 7.07 -6.18 -2.52
C LYS A 48 6.22 -6.79 -3.62
N TYR A 49 5.40 -5.95 -4.27
CA TYR A 49 4.37 -6.39 -5.22
C TYR A 49 4.93 -7.25 -6.36
N THR A 50 5.98 -6.79 -7.02
CA THR A 50 6.53 -7.45 -8.21
C THR A 50 7.08 -8.84 -7.92
N THR A 51 7.63 -9.03 -6.72
CA THR A 51 8.26 -10.28 -6.33
C THR A 51 7.36 -11.16 -5.46
N HIS A 52 6.12 -10.73 -5.19
CA HIS A 52 5.11 -11.49 -4.43
C HIS A 52 5.66 -12.05 -3.12
N ASN A 53 6.35 -11.21 -2.34
CA ASN A 53 6.84 -11.57 -1.02
C ASN A 53 6.66 -10.41 -0.04
N ILE A 54 6.56 -10.77 1.24
CA ILE A 54 6.84 -9.84 2.33
C ILE A 54 8.33 -9.90 2.65
N ALA A 55 8.89 -8.76 3.04
CA ALA A 55 10.26 -8.67 3.51
C ALA A 55 10.29 -8.01 4.89
N ILE A 56 11.11 -8.56 5.79
CA ILE A 56 11.37 -7.99 7.11
C ILE A 56 12.83 -7.56 7.14
N ASN A 57 13.05 -6.27 7.30
CA ASN A 57 14.38 -5.66 7.27
C ASN A 57 14.82 -5.29 8.68
N PHE A 58 16.04 -5.69 9.05
CA PHE A 58 16.75 -5.24 10.24
C PHE A 58 17.89 -4.32 9.80
N ILE A 59 17.85 -3.07 10.25
CA ILE A 59 18.77 -2.02 9.81
C ILE A 59 19.83 -1.80 10.90
N GLU A 60 21.08 -2.08 10.55
CA GLU A 60 22.25 -1.93 11.43
C GLU A 60 23.28 -1.02 10.77
N GLY A 61 23.27 0.26 11.15
CA GLY A 61 24.10 1.29 10.53
C GLY A 61 23.76 1.48 9.05
N ARG A 62 24.65 1.04 8.15
CA ARG A 62 24.45 1.10 6.69
C ARG A 62 23.96 -0.20 6.09
N GLU A 63 24.01 -1.30 6.84
CA GLU A 63 23.61 -2.63 6.38
C GLU A 63 22.14 -2.90 6.71
N VAL A 64 21.50 -3.64 5.82
CA VAL A 64 20.13 -4.09 5.92
C VAL A 64 20.15 -5.60 5.79
N HIS A 65 19.75 -6.28 6.86
CA HIS A 65 19.55 -7.73 6.88
C HIS A 65 18.08 -8.00 6.61
N GLU A 66 17.79 -8.59 5.45
CA GLU A 66 16.44 -8.76 4.93
C GLU A 66 16.04 -10.23 4.97
N ILE A 67 14.86 -10.51 5.51
CA ILE A 67 14.21 -11.82 5.45
C ILE A 67 13.07 -11.73 4.45
N ARG A 68 13.14 -12.49 3.35
CA ARG A 68 12.05 -12.59 2.37
C ARG A 68 11.22 -13.84 2.63
N ILE A 69 9.90 -13.65 2.70
CA ILE A 69 8.92 -14.73 2.83
C ILE A 69 7.95 -14.62 1.64
N PRO A 70 7.96 -15.59 0.72
CA PRO A 70 7.01 -15.64 -0.39
C PRO A 70 5.56 -15.70 0.09
N LEU A 71 4.63 -15.04 -0.62
CA LEU A 71 3.22 -14.98 -0.22
C LEU A 71 2.53 -16.36 -0.21
N ASP A 72 2.98 -17.32 -1.02
CA ASP A 72 2.46 -18.70 -1.03
C ASP A 72 2.81 -19.49 0.23
N GLN A 73 3.74 -18.96 1.04
CA GLN A 73 4.15 -19.54 2.32
C GLN A 73 3.34 -18.99 3.51
N ILE A 74 2.47 -18.01 3.26
CA ILE A 74 1.57 -17.41 4.24
C ILE A 74 0.22 -18.11 4.10
N THR A 75 -0.36 -18.53 5.23
CA THR A 75 -1.68 -19.18 5.27
C THR A 75 -2.78 -18.22 5.68
N ARG A 76 -2.45 -17.21 6.49
CA ARG A 76 -3.41 -16.21 6.97
C ARG A 76 -2.75 -14.86 7.15
N PHE A 77 -3.51 -13.81 6.87
CA PHE A 77 -3.14 -12.43 7.16
C PHE A 77 -4.32 -11.73 7.85
N ARG A 78 -4.03 -10.92 8.86
CA ARG A 78 -5.04 -10.03 9.45
C ARG A 78 -4.43 -8.76 10.04
N ILE A 79 -5.22 -7.69 10.01
CA ILE A 79 -4.98 -6.49 10.81
C ILE A 79 -5.84 -6.59 12.07
N ILE A 80 -5.23 -6.39 13.24
CA ILE A 80 -5.93 -6.43 14.52
C ILE A 80 -6.01 -5.01 15.07
N GLN A 81 -7.25 -4.52 15.26
CA GLN A 81 -7.55 -3.21 15.86
C GLN A 81 -6.81 -2.04 15.19
N ASN A 82 -6.55 -2.11 13.87
CA ASN A 82 -5.76 -1.12 13.12
C ASN A 82 -4.36 -0.83 13.70
N LYS A 83 -3.83 -1.72 14.55
CA LYS A 83 -2.60 -1.50 15.33
C LYS A 83 -1.59 -2.62 15.22
N HIS A 84 -2.02 -3.83 14.87
CA HIS A 84 -1.12 -4.96 14.74
C HIS A 84 -1.33 -5.67 13.42
N ILE A 85 -0.22 -6.12 12.84
CA ILE A 85 -0.20 -6.89 11.60
C ILE A 85 0.17 -8.32 11.97
N GLU A 86 -0.68 -9.28 11.63
CA GLU A 86 -0.44 -10.68 11.92
C GLU A 86 -0.33 -11.50 10.64
N PHE A 87 0.66 -12.39 10.62
CA PHE A 87 0.85 -13.40 9.58
C PHE A 87 0.94 -14.78 10.22
N GLU A 88 0.20 -15.74 9.67
CA GLU A 88 0.39 -17.18 9.92
C GLU A 88 1.04 -17.83 8.71
N PHE A 89 1.89 -18.82 8.96
CA PHE A 89 2.71 -19.44 7.93
C PHE A 89 2.43 -20.93 7.80
N CYS A 90 2.72 -21.46 6.61
CA CYS A 90 2.83 -22.89 6.39
C CYS A 90 3.81 -23.51 7.38
N LYS A 91 3.60 -24.77 7.76
CA LYS A 91 4.60 -25.52 8.52
C LYS A 91 5.92 -25.55 7.73
N ASP A 92 7.04 -25.28 8.42
CA ASP A 92 8.38 -25.24 7.84
C ASP A 92 8.51 -24.28 6.63
N PHE A 93 7.78 -23.17 6.68
CA PHE A 93 7.69 -22.20 5.59
C PHE A 93 9.06 -21.76 5.05
N LYS A 94 9.12 -21.58 3.72
CA LYS A 94 10.34 -21.12 3.05
C LYS A 94 10.58 -19.65 3.34
N ARG A 95 11.84 -19.34 3.66
CA ARG A 95 12.36 -17.98 3.84
C ARG A 95 13.78 -17.90 3.30
N ILE A 96 14.16 -16.73 2.82
CA ILE A 96 15.48 -16.48 2.25
C ILE A 96 16.05 -15.22 2.88
N TYR A 97 17.32 -15.30 3.32
CA TYR A 97 18.01 -14.17 3.92
C TYR A 97 18.87 -13.45 2.88
N PHE A 98 18.91 -12.13 2.98
CA PHE A 98 19.74 -11.26 2.16
C PHE A 98 20.45 -10.22 3.03
N VAL A 99 21.58 -9.72 2.57
CA VAL A 99 22.22 -8.52 3.10
C VAL A 99 22.46 -7.54 1.95
N HIS A 100 22.12 -6.27 2.19
CA HIS A 100 22.38 -5.18 1.25
C HIS A 100 22.61 -3.87 2.00
N TYR A 101 23.10 -2.85 1.30
CA TYR A 101 23.29 -1.51 1.88
C TYR A 101 22.04 -0.64 1.71
N LYS A 102 21.83 0.31 2.62
CA LYS A 102 20.64 1.18 2.67
C LYS A 102 20.47 2.05 1.41
N ASN A 103 21.57 2.40 0.73
CA ASN A 103 21.54 3.20 -0.51
C ASN A 103 21.41 2.35 -1.79
N ASN A 104 21.29 1.02 -1.64
CA ASN A 104 21.22 0.05 -2.73
C ASN A 104 19.81 -0.55 -2.89
N GLN A 105 18.76 0.15 -2.46
CA GLN A 105 17.38 -0.36 -2.57
C GLN A 105 16.96 -0.66 -4.02
N ASN A 106 17.60 -0.01 -5.00
CA ASN A 106 17.31 -0.17 -6.44
C ASN A 106 18.42 -0.90 -7.21
N SER A 107 19.49 -1.34 -6.55
CA SER A 107 20.56 -2.10 -7.22
C SER A 107 20.37 -3.59 -6.98
N HIS A 108 20.56 -4.39 -8.04
CA HIS A 108 20.55 -5.85 -8.05
C HIS A 108 21.63 -6.52 -7.16
N ILE A 109 22.14 -5.82 -6.14
CA ILE A 109 23.31 -6.17 -5.31
C ILE A 109 22.83 -6.61 -3.91
N ALA A 110 21.71 -7.33 -3.82
CA ALA A 110 21.36 -8.04 -2.61
C ALA A 110 22.10 -9.37 -2.59
N HIS A 111 22.97 -9.56 -1.60
CA HIS A 111 23.71 -10.82 -1.46
C HIS A 111 22.89 -11.79 -0.63
N LYS A 112 22.64 -12.99 -1.17
CA LYS A 112 22.01 -14.06 -0.40
C LYS A 112 22.91 -14.39 0.80
N SER A 113 22.32 -14.38 1.99
CA SER A 113 22.98 -14.69 3.24
C SER A 113 22.47 -16.02 3.80
N GLN A 114 23.29 -16.66 4.63
CA GLN A 114 22.89 -17.80 5.45
C GLN A 114 22.59 -17.38 6.90
N GLN A 115 22.85 -16.11 7.24
CA GLN A 115 22.67 -15.58 8.58
C GLN A 115 21.21 -15.16 8.79
N ASP A 116 20.57 -15.75 9.78
CA ASP A 116 19.26 -15.34 10.28
C ASP A 116 19.43 -14.13 11.23
N PRO A 117 18.92 -12.93 10.87
CA PRO A 117 19.04 -11.75 11.72
C PRO A 117 18.14 -11.81 12.96
N THR A 118 17.29 -12.83 13.10
CA THR A 118 16.46 -13.07 14.28
C THR A 118 17.10 -14.01 15.30
N SER A 119 18.36 -14.41 15.09
CA SER A 119 19.08 -15.35 15.95
C SER A 119 18.34 -16.68 16.15
N GLY A 120 17.61 -17.13 15.13
CA GLY A 120 16.87 -18.40 15.13
C GLY A 120 15.40 -18.28 15.51
N CYS A 121 14.87 -17.11 15.89
CA CYS A 121 13.45 -16.95 16.25
C CYS A 121 12.51 -17.32 15.10
N MET A 122 12.95 -17.17 13.84
CA MET A 122 12.19 -17.60 12.67
C MET A 122 12.12 -19.12 12.50
N LYS A 123 13.03 -19.89 13.10
CA LYS A 123 13.21 -21.32 12.77
C LYS A 123 11.92 -22.12 12.88
N ASP A 124 11.28 -22.00 14.03
CA ASP A 124 10.07 -22.75 14.42
C ASP A 124 8.83 -21.84 14.45
N ALA A 125 8.93 -20.63 13.89
CA ALA A 125 7.83 -19.69 13.89
C ALA A 125 6.68 -20.22 13.03
N THR A 126 5.47 -20.22 13.57
CA THR A 126 4.23 -20.49 12.82
C THR A 126 3.40 -19.24 12.63
N ARG A 127 3.67 -18.20 13.44
CA ARG A 127 2.97 -16.92 13.40
C ARG A 127 3.85 -15.79 13.87
N LEU A 128 3.70 -14.63 13.24
CA LEU A 128 4.32 -13.37 13.64
C LEU A 128 3.25 -12.36 13.97
N MET A 129 3.45 -11.65 15.09
CA MET A 129 2.71 -10.45 15.44
C MET A 129 3.63 -9.25 15.32
N LEU A 130 3.33 -8.35 14.40
CA LEU A 130 4.12 -7.17 14.09
C LEU A 130 3.40 -5.95 14.65
N THR A 131 4.12 -5.14 15.42
CA THR A 131 3.61 -3.89 15.98
C THR A 131 4.32 -2.73 15.28
N PRO A 132 3.62 -1.94 14.45
CA PRO A 132 4.13 -0.71 13.87
C PRO A 132 4.63 0.27 14.93
N CYS A 133 5.52 1.18 14.54
CA CYS A 133 5.88 2.31 15.40
C CYS A 133 4.70 3.28 15.56
N ASP A 134 4.66 4.01 16.69
CA ASP A 134 3.58 4.98 16.96
C ASP A 134 3.54 6.15 15.95
N LYS A 135 4.64 6.37 15.22
CA LYS A 135 4.73 7.37 14.14
C LYS A 135 4.20 6.86 12.79
N VAL A 136 3.93 5.56 12.66
CA VAL A 136 3.34 5.02 11.44
C VAL A 136 1.91 5.53 11.37
N HIS A 137 1.61 6.26 10.30
CA HIS A 137 0.27 6.75 10.09
C HIS A 137 -0.66 5.54 9.86
N PRO A 138 -1.85 5.50 10.49
CA PRO A 138 -2.83 4.42 10.28
C PRO A 138 -3.10 4.13 8.79
N MET A 139 -3.02 5.15 7.95
CA MET A 139 -3.17 5.01 6.50
C MET A 139 -2.14 4.09 5.85
N THR A 140 -0.91 4.05 6.35
CA THR A 140 0.12 3.15 5.84
C THR A 140 -0.28 1.69 6.09
N ILE A 141 -0.93 1.40 7.22
CA ILE A 141 -1.41 0.06 7.57
C ILE A 141 -2.59 -0.33 6.66
N PHE A 142 -3.52 0.60 6.44
CA PHE A 142 -4.64 0.39 5.53
C PHE A 142 -4.18 0.12 4.10
N MET A 143 -3.27 0.94 3.56
CA MET A 143 -2.70 0.73 2.22
C MET A 143 -1.97 -0.62 2.13
N PHE A 144 -1.24 -1.00 3.18
CA PHE A 144 -0.60 -2.30 3.25
C PHE A 144 -1.61 -3.45 3.17
N GLU A 145 -2.71 -3.35 3.92
CA GLU A 145 -3.81 -4.32 3.89
C GLU A 145 -4.42 -4.41 2.48
N ILE A 146 -4.79 -3.29 1.86
CA ILE A 146 -5.33 -3.25 0.50
C ILE A 146 -4.37 -3.90 -0.50
N GLY A 147 -3.07 -3.62 -0.37
CA GLY A 147 -2.03 -4.27 -1.16
C GLY A 147 -2.08 -5.79 -1.04
N ILE A 148 -2.11 -6.34 0.18
CA ILE A 148 -2.21 -7.79 0.40
C ILE A 148 -3.53 -8.34 -0.16
N LYS A 149 -4.67 -7.63 0.00
CA LYS A 149 -5.97 -8.06 -0.55
C LYS A 149 -5.92 -8.20 -2.08
N LYS A 150 -5.32 -7.23 -2.76
CA LYS A 150 -5.22 -7.20 -4.22
C LYS A 150 -4.37 -8.36 -4.75
N TRP A 151 -3.24 -8.66 -4.11
CA TRP A 151 -2.24 -9.60 -4.64
C TRP A 151 -2.28 -11.00 -4.00
N ALA A 152 -2.96 -11.16 -2.87
CA ALA A 152 -3.13 -12.44 -2.18
C ALA A 152 -4.50 -12.54 -1.48
N PRO A 153 -5.62 -12.42 -2.22
CA PRO A 153 -6.98 -12.40 -1.66
C PRO A 153 -7.30 -13.63 -0.79
N ARG A 154 -6.77 -14.80 -1.17
CA ARG A 154 -6.87 -16.06 -0.41
C ARG A 154 -6.43 -15.97 1.06
N LEU A 155 -5.59 -15.00 1.42
CA LEU A 155 -5.05 -14.87 2.78
C LEU A 155 -6.04 -14.24 3.77
N ILE A 156 -7.13 -13.66 3.26
CA ILE A 156 -8.14 -12.93 4.04
C ILE A 156 -9.43 -13.73 4.17
N GLU A 157 -9.67 -14.66 3.23
CA GLU A 157 -10.86 -15.51 3.23
C GLU A 157 -10.69 -16.72 4.17
N SER A 158 -11.03 -16.55 5.45
CA SER A 158 -11.65 -17.63 6.25
C SER A 158 -12.19 -17.15 7.60
N GLU A 159 -13.49 -17.45 7.74
CA GLU A 159 -14.33 -17.55 8.94
C GLU A 159 -14.93 -16.26 9.56
N ASN A 160 -16.21 -16.04 9.19
CA ASN A 160 -17.28 -15.46 10.00
C ASN A 160 -17.04 -14.12 10.70
N HIS A 161 -17.01 -13.02 9.95
CA HIS A 161 -17.29 -11.68 10.47
C HIS A 161 -17.86 -10.88 9.28
N LYS A 162 -19.09 -10.34 9.22
CA LYS A 162 -19.80 -9.40 10.13
C LYS A 162 -18.97 -8.20 10.61
N ASP A 163 -17.66 -8.23 10.39
CA ASP A 163 -16.82 -7.06 10.35
C ASP A 163 -16.78 -6.70 8.87
N GLU A 164 -17.88 -6.06 8.43
CA GLU A 164 -17.78 -5.03 7.41
C GLU A 164 -16.53 -4.21 7.69
N ILE A 165 -15.91 -3.67 6.63
CA ILE A 165 -14.82 -2.70 6.76
C ILE A 165 -15.32 -1.57 7.67
N GLN A 166 -15.13 -1.72 8.98
CA GLN A 166 -15.25 -0.63 9.92
C GLN A 166 -13.97 0.14 9.67
N ILE A 167 -14.06 1.00 8.66
CA ILE A 167 -13.42 2.30 8.72
C ILE A 167 -13.91 2.85 10.06
N HIS A 168 -13.21 2.55 11.14
CA HIS A 168 -13.45 3.23 12.39
C HIS A 168 -13.32 4.71 12.02
N GLU A 169 -14.40 5.45 12.23
CA GLU A 169 -14.44 6.90 12.15
C GLU A 169 -13.32 7.54 12.98
N ASP A 170 -12.60 6.79 13.82
CA ASP A 170 -11.34 7.16 14.48
C ASP A 170 -10.17 7.50 13.52
N LEU A 171 -10.27 7.17 12.22
CA LEU A 171 -9.38 7.70 11.17
C LEU A 171 -9.73 9.14 10.75
N ILE A 172 -10.93 9.61 11.13
CA ILE A 172 -11.33 11.01 11.08
C ILE A 172 -10.74 11.63 12.34
N ILE A 173 -9.47 12.05 12.26
CA ILE A 173 -8.92 12.94 13.27
C ILE A 173 -9.81 14.20 13.26
N GLU A 174 -10.56 14.37 14.34
CA GLU A 174 -11.18 15.64 14.72
C GLU A 174 -10.07 16.69 14.80
N ASP A 175 -9.93 17.45 13.72
CA ASP A 175 -9.66 18.88 13.77
C ASP A 175 -10.17 19.48 12.45
N SER A 176 -11.47 19.74 12.43
CA SER A 176 -12.13 20.57 11.41
C SER A 176 -11.63 22.01 11.53
N PRO A 177 -11.43 22.71 10.39
CA PRO A 177 -12.61 23.18 9.68
C PRO A 177 -12.57 22.89 8.17
N SER A 178 -13.76 22.55 7.65
CA SER A 178 -14.15 22.42 6.23
C SER A 178 -13.75 21.10 5.53
N ILE A 179 -14.34 19.98 5.97
CA ILE A 179 -14.51 18.81 5.08
C ILE A 179 -15.47 19.27 3.98
N ALA A 180 -15.02 19.28 2.73
CA ALA A 180 -15.90 19.52 1.60
C ALA A 180 -16.99 18.44 1.60
N SER A 181 -18.24 18.82 1.82
CA SER A 181 -19.40 17.90 1.78
C SER A 181 -19.63 17.33 0.39
N GLU A 182 -19.11 18.03 -0.61
CA GLU A 182 -19.20 17.69 -2.03
C GLU A 182 -17.87 17.92 -2.72
N TYR A 183 -17.56 17.07 -3.69
CA TYR A 183 -16.54 17.34 -4.69
C TYR A 183 -17.17 17.96 -5.94
N LEU A 184 -16.44 18.87 -6.59
CA LEU A 184 -16.71 19.26 -7.96
C LEU A 184 -15.78 18.48 -8.89
N MET A 185 -16.33 17.55 -9.65
CA MET A 185 -15.57 16.74 -10.60
C MET A 185 -15.77 17.28 -12.01
N THR A 186 -14.67 17.67 -12.65
CA THR A 186 -14.66 18.10 -14.05
C THR A 186 -14.36 16.90 -14.93
N CYS A 187 -15.38 16.46 -15.67
CA CYS A 187 -15.30 15.34 -16.59
C CYS A 187 -14.83 15.85 -17.95
N ASN A 188 -13.62 15.46 -18.35
CA ASN A 188 -13.03 15.81 -19.63
C ASN A 188 -13.16 14.65 -20.63
N PHE A 189 -13.98 14.86 -21.65
CA PHE A 189 -14.09 14.02 -22.85
C PHE A 189 -13.29 14.65 -23.99
N MET A 190 -13.09 13.91 -25.10
CA MET A 190 -12.34 14.44 -26.24
C MET A 190 -13.00 15.68 -26.88
N ASP A 191 -14.32 15.76 -26.83
CA ASP A 191 -15.14 16.75 -27.53
C ASP A 191 -15.84 17.75 -26.59
N PHE A 192 -15.96 17.45 -25.30
CA PHE A 192 -16.55 18.36 -24.32
C PHE A 192 -16.02 18.18 -22.90
N THR A 193 -16.26 19.20 -22.07
CA THR A 193 -16.01 19.16 -20.62
C THR A 193 -17.31 19.44 -19.85
N ARG A 194 -17.56 18.70 -18.77
CA ARG A 194 -18.74 18.87 -17.91
C ARG A 194 -18.40 18.75 -16.44
N ASP A 195 -18.96 19.64 -15.62
CA ASP A 195 -18.79 19.59 -14.18
C ASP A 195 -19.95 18.85 -13.50
N ILE A 196 -19.61 17.95 -12.57
CA ILE A 196 -20.56 17.17 -11.78
C ILE A 196 -20.24 17.38 -10.30
N ARG A 197 -21.24 17.81 -9.53
CA ARG A 197 -21.16 17.79 -8.06
C ARG A 197 -21.50 16.40 -7.55
N LEU A 198 -20.66 15.93 -6.63
CA LEU A 198 -20.72 14.59 -6.07
C LEU A 198 -20.60 14.65 -4.55
N PRO A 199 -21.34 13.83 -3.80
CA PRO A 199 -21.09 13.63 -2.38
C PRO A 199 -19.66 13.10 -2.15
N ALA A 200 -18.99 13.59 -1.10
CA ALA A 200 -17.62 13.16 -0.80
C ALA A 200 -17.51 11.65 -0.48
N GLU A 201 -18.59 11.05 0.02
CA GLU A 201 -18.66 9.64 0.41
C GLU A 201 -19.27 8.73 -0.67
N ILE A 202 -19.41 9.21 -1.91
CA ILE A 202 -19.95 8.39 -3.00
C ILE A 202 -19.10 7.11 -3.23
N THR A 203 -19.77 5.98 -3.49
CA THR A 203 -19.13 4.71 -3.87
C THR A 203 -18.65 4.77 -5.32
N PHE A 204 -17.76 3.88 -5.75
CA PHE A 204 -17.33 3.85 -7.15
C PHE A 204 -18.49 3.51 -8.09
N ALA A 205 -19.34 2.57 -7.70
CA ALA A 205 -20.52 2.19 -8.48
C ALA A 205 -21.51 3.37 -8.63
N ASP A 206 -21.82 4.06 -7.53
CA ASP A 206 -22.74 5.21 -7.57
C ASP A 206 -22.14 6.39 -8.33
N LEU A 207 -20.81 6.58 -8.26
CA LEU A 207 -20.09 7.57 -9.04
C LEU A 207 -20.26 7.32 -10.54
N LEU A 208 -19.96 6.11 -11.01
CA LEU A 208 -20.13 5.75 -12.42
C LEU A 208 -21.58 5.91 -12.85
N ASN A 209 -22.54 5.47 -12.03
CA ASN A 209 -23.97 5.66 -12.32
C ASN A 209 -24.34 7.14 -12.49
N GLU A 210 -23.84 8.02 -11.63
CA GLU A 210 -24.15 9.44 -11.70
C GLU A 210 -23.49 10.12 -12.91
N VAL A 211 -22.28 9.72 -13.28
CA VAL A 211 -21.59 10.17 -14.51
C VAL A 211 -22.34 9.70 -15.74
N ASN A 212 -22.58 8.39 -15.87
CA ASN A 212 -23.28 7.76 -16.99
C ASN A 212 -24.67 8.38 -17.19
N ARG A 213 -25.41 8.59 -16.09
CA ARG A 213 -26.75 9.20 -16.13
C ARG A 213 -26.73 10.68 -16.53
N LYS A 214 -25.75 11.47 -16.07
CA LYS A 214 -25.69 12.91 -16.38
C LYS A 214 -25.15 13.20 -17.78
N LEU A 215 -24.29 12.32 -18.29
CA LEU A 215 -23.57 12.54 -19.54
C LEU A 215 -24.07 11.65 -20.68
N ASP A 216 -25.06 10.79 -20.41
CA ASP A 216 -25.62 9.82 -21.36
C ASP A 216 -24.53 8.95 -22.02
N CYS A 217 -23.64 8.42 -21.17
CA CYS A 217 -22.51 7.59 -21.56
C CYS A 217 -22.49 6.25 -20.80
N ASP A 218 -21.62 5.32 -21.23
CA ASP A 218 -21.42 4.02 -20.58
C ASP A 218 -19.94 3.83 -20.25
N ILE A 219 -19.48 4.49 -19.20
CA ILE A 219 -18.12 4.38 -18.70
C ILE A 219 -18.03 3.37 -17.56
N ASN A 220 -16.96 2.56 -17.60
CA ASN A 220 -16.64 1.58 -16.56
C ASN A 220 -15.36 1.92 -15.80
N THR A 221 -14.55 2.84 -16.33
CA THR A 221 -13.31 3.30 -15.73
C THR A 221 -13.10 4.77 -16.08
N PHE A 222 -12.27 5.47 -15.32
CA PHE A 222 -11.80 6.80 -15.68
C PHE A 222 -10.35 6.98 -15.22
N LYS A 223 -9.69 8.00 -15.74
CA LYS A 223 -8.38 8.43 -15.24
C LYS A 223 -8.53 9.70 -14.45
N TYR A 224 -7.79 9.88 -13.37
CA TYR A 224 -7.69 11.18 -12.70
C TYR A 224 -6.23 11.57 -12.54
N LYS A 225 -5.98 12.87 -12.56
CA LYS A 225 -4.64 13.45 -12.48
C LYS A 225 -4.25 13.60 -11.01
N ILE A 226 -3.13 13.01 -10.60
CA ILE A 226 -2.59 13.21 -9.24
C ILE A 226 -1.76 14.50 -9.19
N ASN A 227 -0.98 14.75 -10.24
CA ASN A 227 -0.05 15.86 -10.38
C ASN A 227 0.18 16.16 -11.87
N ASP A 228 0.99 17.17 -12.19
CA ASP A 228 1.21 17.62 -13.58
C ASP A 228 1.75 16.57 -14.56
N GLU A 229 2.31 15.48 -14.06
CA GLU A 229 2.98 14.46 -14.88
C GLU A 229 2.31 13.07 -14.82
N GLU A 230 1.36 12.85 -13.91
CA GLU A 230 0.85 11.50 -13.60
C GLU A 230 -0.69 11.41 -13.55
N MET A 231 -1.23 10.39 -14.23
CA MET A 231 -2.64 10.00 -14.18
C MET A 231 -2.79 8.56 -13.69
N ILE A 232 -3.74 8.31 -12.79
CA ILE A 232 -4.12 6.96 -12.35
C ILE A 232 -5.43 6.55 -13.02
N THR A 233 -5.52 5.28 -13.44
CA THR A 233 -6.78 4.68 -13.87
C THR A 233 -7.52 4.12 -12.66
N VAL A 234 -8.80 4.45 -12.53
CA VAL A 234 -9.70 4.00 -11.47
C VAL A 234 -10.70 3.03 -12.08
N GLU A 235 -10.66 1.78 -11.63
CA GLU A 235 -11.47 0.68 -12.18
C GLU A 235 -12.27 -0.10 -11.11
N ASN A 236 -12.10 0.23 -9.83
CA ASN A 236 -12.82 -0.41 -8.72
C ASN A 236 -12.89 0.50 -7.47
N ASP A 237 -13.65 0.10 -6.46
CA ASP A 237 -13.78 0.82 -5.18
C ASP A 237 -12.46 0.98 -4.42
N GLY A 238 -11.52 0.04 -4.56
CA GLY A 238 -10.19 0.16 -3.96
C GLY A 238 -9.43 1.35 -4.53
N ASP A 239 -9.36 1.46 -5.85
CA ASP A 239 -8.71 2.57 -6.54
C ASP A 239 -9.44 3.90 -6.29
N TRP A 240 -10.77 3.88 -6.23
CA TRP A 240 -11.57 5.07 -5.92
C TRP A 240 -11.36 5.56 -4.49
N ASN A 241 -11.27 4.66 -3.52
CA ASN A 241 -10.94 5.03 -2.15
C ASN A 241 -9.55 5.68 -2.08
N ILE A 242 -8.55 5.12 -2.77
CA ILE A 242 -7.21 5.73 -2.88
C ILE A 242 -7.30 7.14 -3.47
N ALA A 243 -8.11 7.34 -4.52
CA ALA A 243 -8.33 8.65 -5.14
C ALA A 243 -8.96 9.65 -4.16
N LYS A 244 -10.07 9.29 -3.49
CA LYS A 244 -10.71 10.11 -2.46
C LYS A 244 -9.73 10.51 -1.35
N MET A 245 -8.87 9.60 -0.95
CA MET A 245 -7.87 9.84 0.10
C MET A 245 -6.82 10.86 -0.35
N ASN A 246 -6.29 10.74 -1.57
CA ASN A 246 -5.36 11.71 -2.14
C ASN A 246 -5.99 13.11 -2.22
N LEU A 247 -7.26 13.20 -2.65
CA LEU A 247 -7.99 14.46 -2.72
C LEU A 247 -8.16 15.09 -1.33
N LYS A 248 -8.48 14.29 -0.30
CA LYS A 248 -8.60 14.75 1.09
C LYS A 248 -7.25 15.26 1.63
N GLU A 249 -6.16 14.52 1.43
CA GLU A 249 -4.81 14.90 1.91
C GLU A 249 -4.34 16.23 1.29
N GLN A 250 -4.58 16.42 0.00
CA GLN A 250 -4.20 17.64 -0.71
C GLN A 250 -5.22 18.77 -0.55
N LYS A 251 -6.30 18.56 0.22
CA LYS A 251 -7.42 19.50 0.39
C LYS A 251 -8.01 19.95 -0.94
N ILE A 252 -8.05 19.04 -1.91
CA ILE A 252 -8.60 19.27 -3.24
C ILE A 252 -10.10 18.99 -3.18
N SER A 253 -10.90 20.03 -3.41
CA SER A 253 -12.35 19.94 -3.57
C SER A 253 -12.81 19.90 -5.03
N CYS A 254 -11.93 20.28 -5.96
CA CYS A 254 -12.18 20.24 -7.40
C CYS A 254 -11.11 19.42 -8.11
N PHE A 255 -11.51 18.41 -8.89
CA PHE A 255 -10.54 17.56 -9.61
C PHE A 255 -11.03 17.18 -11.00
N ASP A 256 -10.07 16.98 -11.90
CA ASP A 256 -10.32 16.53 -13.26
C ASP A 256 -10.29 15.01 -13.37
N ILE A 257 -11.29 14.46 -14.06
CA ILE A 257 -11.22 13.12 -14.61
C ILE A 257 -11.15 13.18 -16.14
N TYR A 258 -10.48 12.19 -16.71
CA TYR A 258 -10.32 11.98 -18.13
C TYR A 258 -10.92 10.63 -18.47
N ILE A 259 -11.90 10.65 -19.35
CA ILE A 259 -12.60 9.46 -19.79
C ILE A 259 -11.99 9.06 -21.14
N VAL A 260 -11.47 7.85 -21.20
CA VAL A 260 -10.87 7.28 -22.41
C VAL A 260 -11.86 6.23 -22.90
N GLU A 261 -12.53 6.50 -24.03
CA GLU A 261 -13.30 5.50 -24.77
C GLU A 261 -12.40 4.39 -25.35
#